data_AF-A0A1I1D7W3-F1
#
_entry.id   AF-A0A1I1D7W3-F1
#
_cell.length_a   1.000
_cell.length_b   1.000
_cell.length_c   1.000
_cell.angle_alpha   90.00
_cell.angle_beta   90.00
_cell.angle_gamma   90.00
#
_symmetry.space_group_name_H-M   'P 1'
#
loop_
_entity.id
_entity.type
_entity.pdbx_description
1 polymer ?
#
loop_
_entity_poly.entity_id
_entity_poly.type
_entity_poly.pdbx_seq_one_letter_code
_entity_poly.pdbx_strand_id
1 'polypeptide(L)'
;MSSSDDGGYVHDPSAFDEDGEHRDEADDADDGVETVHPAAADREFDWRGWTLVGVIVFAFVVAPAAIILVPPGSESYRFALLILPLAPALVLAVTAVWATTRP
;
A
#
# COMPACT_ATOMS: atom_id res chain seq x y z
N MET A 1 -17.99 25.82 32.62
CA MET A 1 -17.58 25.76 31.21
C MET A 1 -17.06 27.13 30.83
N SER A 2 -15.74 27.27 30.69
CA SER A 2 -15.09 28.40 30.01
C SER A 2 -13.98 27.76 29.19
N SER A 3 -14.14 27.79 27.86
CA SER A 3 -13.11 27.41 26.90
C SER A 3 -12.28 28.66 26.68
N SER A 4 -11.04 28.66 27.16
CA SER A 4 -10.05 29.68 26.82
C SER A 4 -8.98 29.02 25.96
N ASP A 5 -9.34 28.79 24.70
CA ASP A 5 -8.38 28.52 23.63
C ASP A 5 -8.47 29.69 22.65
N ASP A 6 -7.85 30.81 23.06
CA ASP A 6 -7.56 31.96 22.20
C ASP A 6 -6.11 31.82 21.68
N GLY A 7 -5.79 30.62 21.18
CA GLY A 7 -4.59 30.33 20.42
C GLY A 7 -4.93 30.40 18.93
N GLY A 8 -5.36 31.58 18.47
CA GLY A 8 -5.68 31.80 17.06
C GLY A 8 -4.51 31.36 16.19
N TYR A 9 -4.72 30.36 15.34
CA TYR A 9 -3.71 29.87 14.41
C TYR A 9 -3.35 31.00 13.43
N VAL A 10 -2.23 31.68 13.68
CA VAL A 10 -1.66 32.69 12.80
C VAL A 10 -0.61 32.00 11.95
N HIS A 11 -0.86 31.93 10.64
CA HIS A 11 0.19 31.57 9.69
C HIS A 11 1.26 32.66 9.71
N ASP A 12 2.36 32.41 10.43
CA ASP A 12 3.57 33.20 10.33
C ASP A 12 4.51 32.56 9.30
N PRO A 13 4.60 33.10 8.07
CA PRO A 13 5.49 32.55 7.05
C PRO A 13 6.97 32.72 7.40
N SER A 14 7.31 33.56 8.39
CA SER A 14 8.71 33.73 8.83
C SER A 14 9.18 32.66 9.81
N ALA A 15 8.25 31.90 10.40
CA ALA A 15 8.54 30.78 11.28
C ALA A 15 9.13 29.56 10.54
N PHE A 16 9.06 29.56 9.20
CA PHE A 16 9.60 28.51 8.35
C PHE A 16 10.84 28.99 7.61
N ASP A 17 11.82 28.11 7.42
CA ASP A 17 12.99 28.37 6.58
C ASP A 17 12.70 28.16 5.09
N GLU A 18 13.73 28.37 4.24
CA GLU A 18 13.58 28.28 2.78
C GLU A 18 13.22 26.85 2.31
N ASP A 19 13.49 25.84 3.13
CA ASP A 19 13.15 24.43 2.89
C ASP A 19 11.78 24.05 3.51
N GLY A 20 11.16 24.97 4.26
CA GLY A 20 9.84 24.81 4.85
C GLY A 20 9.84 24.16 6.24
N GLU A 21 10.99 24.09 6.92
CA GLU A 21 11.13 23.57 8.27
C GLU A 21 10.94 24.67 9.33
N HIS A 22 10.33 24.33 10.46
CA HIS A 22 10.03 25.28 11.53
C HIS A 22 11.32 25.65 12.28
N ARG A 23 11.67 26.94 12.31
CA ARG A 23 12.98 27.41 12.81
C ARG A 23 13.21 27.24 14.32
N ASP A 24 12.17 26.98 15.11
CA ASP A 24 12.22 27.03 16.58
C ASP A 24 12.28 25.65 17.27
N GLU A 25 12.39 24.54 16.55
CA GLU A 25 12.32 23.17 17.12
C GLU A 25 13.62 22.68 17.81
N ALA A 26 14.56 23.57 18.15
CA ALA A 26 15.86 23.16 18.70
C ALA A 26 15.99 23.18 20.24
N ASP A 27 14.99 23.56 21.04
CA ASP A 27 15.18 23.68 22.51
C ASP A 27 14.03 23.20 23.43
N ASP A 28 13.06 22.42 22.95
CA ASP A 28 12.09 21.73 23.82
C ASP A 28 12.17 20.21 23.62
N ALA A 29 13.22 19.62 24.17
CA ALA A 29 13.30 18.19 24.45
C ALA A 29 12.50 17.85 25.72
N ASP A 30 11.17 18.01 25.68
CA ASP A 30 10.25 17.53 26.71
C ASP A 30 9.07 16.79 26.06
N ASP A 31 9.03 15.48 26.30
CA ASP A 31 7.92 14.55 26.03
C ASP A 31 7.32 14.54 24.61
N GLY A 32 8.17 14.71 23.60
CA GLY A 32 7.85 14.27 22.25
C GLY A 32 7.78 12.75 22.23
N VAL A 33 6.58 12.17 22.28
CA VAL A 33 6.35 10.84 21.72
C VAL A 33 6.81 10.97 20.27
N GLU A 34 8.04 10.54 19.99
CA GLU A 34 8.54 10.40 18.64
C GLU A 34 7.59 9.40 17.99
N THR A 35 6.58 9.95 17.31
CA THR A 35 5.62 9.16 16.57
C THR A 35 6.39 8.61 15.40
N VAL A 36 7.12 7.52 15.64
CA VAL A 36 7.85 6.78 14.61
C VAL A 36 6.85 6.58 13.50
N HIS A 37 7.04 7.32 12.42
CA HIS A 37 6.10 7.29 11.32
C HIS A 37 6.03 5.82 10.89
N PRO A 38 4.85 5.19 10.70
CA PRO A 38 4.76 3.76 10.36
C PRO A 38 5.43 3.40 9.01
N ALA A 39 6.01 4.39 8.32
CA ALA A 39 6.91 4.23 7.19
C ALA A 39 8.41 4.13 7.58
N ALA A 40 8.81 4.64 8.75
CA ALA A 40 10.16 4.56 9.33
C ALA A 40 10.40 3.26 10.13
N ALA A 41 9.34 2.51 10.45
CA ALA A 41 9.49 1.11 10.84
C ALA A 41 9.92 0.32 9.60
N ASP A 42 11.18 -0.14 9.55
CA ASP A 42 11.76 -0.93 8.47
C ASP A 42 10.83 -2.08 8.05
N ARG A 43 10.00 -1.82 7.04
CA ARG A 43 9.19 -2.85 6.37
C ARG A 43 10.06 -3.46 5.28
N GLU A 44 10.89 -4.41 5.68
CA GLU A 44 11.64 -5.23 4.74
C GLU A 44 10.67 -5.95 3.79
N PHE A 45 11.08 -6.09 2.52
CA PHE A 45 10.27 -6.77 1.51
C PHE A 45 10.28 -8.28 1.75
N ASP A 46 9.39 -8.69 2.65
CA ASP A 46 9.32 -10.05 3.16
C ASP A 46 8.65 -11.04 2.20
N TRP A 47 8.53 -12.29 2.64
CA TRP A 47 7.84 -13.35 1.91
C TRP A 47 6.39 -12.99 1.49
N ARG A 48 5.71 -12.12 2.25
CA ARG A 48 4.38 -11.58 1.88
C ARG A 48 4.45 -10.71 0.61
N GLY A 49 5.49 -9.88 0.50
CA GLY A 49 5.74 -9.06 -0.70
C GLY A 49 6.06 -9.93 -1.91
N TRP A 50 6.90 -10.95 -1.74
CA TRP A 50 7.21 -11.92 -2.79
C TRP A 50 5.99 -12.73 -3.25
N THR A 51 5.09 -13.06 -2.33
CA THR A 51 3.82 -13.72 -2.68
C THR A 51 3.00 -12.82 -3.62
N LEU A 52 2.86 -11.52 -3.29
CA LEU A 52 2.15 -10.58 -4.15
C LEU A 52 2.79 -10.49 -5.55
N VAL A 53 4.12 -10.41 -5.63
CA VAL A 53 4.84 -10.43 -6.90
C VAL A 53 4.54 -11.71 -7.69
N GLY A 54 4.55 -12.87 -7.03
CA GLY A 54 4.17 -14.14 -7.63
C GLY A 54 2.75 -14.14 -8.21
N VAL A 55 1.79 -13.56 -7.48
CA VAL A 55 0.40 -13.42 -7.97
C VAL A 55 0.32 -12.46 -9.17
N ILE A 56 1.09 -11.37 -9.18
CA ILE A 56 1.15 -10.44 -10.32
C ILE A 56 1.72 -11.15 -11.56
N VAL A 57 2.82 -11.90 -11.42
CA VAL A 57 3.39 -12.70 -12.52
C VAL A 57 2.38 -13.73 -13.01
N PHE A 58 1.68 -14.40 -12.10
CA PHE A 58 0.60 -15.32 -12.45
C PHE A 58 -0.51 -14.63 -13.26
N ALA A 59 -0.94 -13.44 -12.83
CA ALA A 59 -2.04 -12.70 -13.44
C ALA A 59 -1.71 -12.16 -14.85
N PHE A 60 -0.52 -11.61 -15.04
CA PHE A 60 -0.18 -10.89 -16.26
C PHE A 60 0.69 -11.68 -17.25
N VAL A 61 1.31 -12.77 -16.81
CA VAL A 61 2.18 -13.58 -17.67
C VAL A 61 1.61 -14.98 -17.83
N VAL A 62 1.41 -15.70 -16.73
CA VAL A 62 1.02 -17.11 -16.78
C VAL A 62 -0.40 -17.30 -17.33
N ALA A 63 -1.39 -16.57 -16.79
CA ALA A 63 -2.77 -16.68 -17.24
C ALA A 63 -2.93 -16.30 -18.73
N PRO A 64 -2.39 -15.16 -19.22
CA PRO A 64 -2.47 -14.82 -20.65
C PRO A 64 -1.72 -15.83 -21.55
N ALA A 65 -0.53 -16.26 -21.16
CA ALA A 65 0.22 -17.27 -21.92
C ALA A 65 -0.58 -18.59 -22.02
N ALA A 66 -1.22 -19.03 -20.94
CA ALA A 66 -2.01 -20.23 -20.95
C ALA A 66 -3.27 -20.11 -21.83
N ILE A 67 -3.90 -18.93 -21.93
CA ILE A 67 -5.01 -18.69 -22.88
C ILE A 67 -4.53 -18.87 -24.33
N ILE A 68 -3.36 -18.34 -24.68
CA ILE A 68 -2.80 -18.43 -26.04
C ILE A 68 -2.53 -19.89 -26.45
N LEU A 69 -2.20 -20.75 -25.49
CA LEU A 69 -1.95 -22.17 -25.74
C LEU A 69 -3.24 -22.99 -25.98
N VAL A 70 -4.42 -22.43 -25.68
CA VAL A 70 -5.70 -23.12 -25.93
C VAL A 70 -6.17 -22.83 -27.36
N PRO A 71 -6.36 -23.85 -28.21
CA PRO A 71 -6.79 -23.63 -29.59
C PRO A 71 -8.16 -22.93 -29.67
N PRO A 72 -8.30 -21.89 -30.51
CA PRO A 72 -9.59 -21.25 -30.74
C PRO A 72 -10.57 -22.24 -31.40
N GLY A 73 -11.82 -22.22 -30.95
CA GLY A 73 -12.87 -23.13 -31.44
C GLY A 73 -12.95 -24.48 -30.71
N SER A 74 -12.04 -24.75 -29.77
CA SER A 74 -12.22 -25.86 -28.82
C SER A 74 -13.29 -25.53 -27.77
N GLU A 75 -14.00 -26.55 -27.27
CA GLU A 75 -14.96 -26.41 -26.16
C GLU A 75 -14.31 -25.74 -24.93
N SER A 76 -13.04 -26.06 -24.67
CA SER A 76 -12.23 -25.52 -23.58
C SER A 76 -11.87 -24.05 -23.74
N TYR A 77 -11.88 -23.51 -24.96
CA TYR A 77 -11.49 -22.12 -25.23
C TYR A 77 -12.39 -21.12 -24.50
N ARG A 78 -13.71 -21.36 -24.49
CA ARG A 78 -14.66 -20.52 -23.75
C ARG A 78 -14.35 -20.52 -22.25
N PHE A 79 -14.08 -21.70 -21.69
CA PHE A 79 -13.73 -21.82 -20.27
C PHE A 79 -12.40 -21.14 -19.97
N ALA A 80 -11.43 -21.20 -20.88
CA ALA A 80 -10.15 -20.52 -20.69
C ALA A 80 -10.32 -19.01 -20.63
N LEU A 81 -11.14 -18.43 -21.52
CA LEU A 81 -11.45 -17.00 -21.51
C LEU A 81 -12.22 -16.53 -20.27
N LEU A 82 -12.84 -17.44 -19.52
CA LEU A 82 -13.58 -17.12 -18.30
C LEU A 82 -12.75 -17.39 -17.04
N ILE A 83 -12.23 -18.61 -16.89
CA ILE A 83 -11.62 -19.09 -15.66
C ILE A 83 -10.20 -18.56 -15.50
N LEU A 84 -9.38 -18.58 -16.57
CA LEU A 84 -7.99 -18.15 -16.46
C LEU A 84 -7.84 -16.67 -16.06
N PRO A 85 -8.63 -15.70 -16.57
CA PRO A 85 -8.57 -14.33 -16.08
C PRO A 85 -9.30 -14.13 -14.73
N LEU A 86 -10.25 -15.00 -14.38
CA LEU A 86 -10.93 -14.92 -13.08
C LEU A 86 -10.06 -15.43 -11.93
N ALA A 87 -9.27 -16.48 -12.16
CA ALA A 87 -8.39 -17.07 -11.17
C ALA A 87 -7.45 -16.06 -10.47
N PRO A 88 -6.69 -15.20 -11.17
CA PRO A 88 -5.84 -14.21 -10.51
C PRO A 88 -6.64 -13.20 -9.68
N ALA A 89 -7.86 -12.83 -10.10
CA ALA A 89 -8.70 -11.93 -9.31
C ALA A 89 -9.10 -12.55 -7.96
N LEU A 90 -9.47 -13.84 -7.96
CA LEU A 90 -9.78 -14.58 -6.72
C LEU A 90 -8.56 -14.69 -5.80
N VAL A 91 -7.41 -15.03 -6.38
CA VAL A 91 -6.16 -15.13 -5.61
C VAL A 91 -5.77 -13.78 -5.02
N LEU A 92 -5.90 -12.70 -5.79
CA LEU A 92 -5.64 -11.34 -5.30
C LEU A 92 -6.60 -10.93 -4.18
N ALA A 93 -7.89 -11.25 -4.30
CA ALA A 93 -8.87 -10.98 -3.25
C ALA A 93 -8.48 -11.68 -1.93
N VAL A 94 -8.13 -12.97 -2.00
CA VAL A 94 -7.67 -13.73 -0.83
C VAL A 94 -6.37 -13.17 -0.28
N THR A 95 -5.40 -12.86 -1.15
CA THR A 95 -4.10 -12.30 -0.76
C THR A 95 -4.25 -10.94 -0.09
N ALA A 96 -5.17 -10.10 -0.57
CA ALA A 96 -5.48 -8.81 0.03
C ALA A 96 -6.09 -8.97 1.43
N VAL A 97 -7.07 -9.86 1.59
CA VAL A 97 -7.66 -10.16 2.91
C VAL A 97 -6.57 -10.64 3.87
N TRP A 98 -5.77 -11.64 3.44
CA TRP A 98 -4.68 -12.17 4.24
C TRP A 98 -3.62 -11.13 4.60
N ALA A 99 -3.27 -10.22 3.68
CA ALA A 99 -2.29 -9.16 3.94
C ALA A 99 -2.75 -8.20 5.04
N THR A 100 -4.06 -7.97 5.16
CA THR A 100 -4.62 -7.10 6.21
C THR A 100 -4.81 -7.83 7.53
N THR A 101 -4.97 -9.15 7.54
CA THR A 101 -4.98 -9.94 8.77
C THR A 101 -3.57 -10.02 9.34
N ARG A 102 -3.34 -9.31 10.46
CA ARG A 102 -2.18 -9.51 11.33
C ARG A 102 -2.48 -10.69 12.25
N PRO A 103 -1.59 -11.69 12.40
CA PRO A 103 -1.70 -12.64 13.51
C PRO A 103 -1.57 -11.93 14.85
#